data_AF-A0A3D3PN57-F1
#
_entry.id   AF-A0A3D3PN57-F1
#
_cell.length_a   1.000
_cell.length_b   1.000
_cell.length_c   1.000
_cell.angle_alpha   90.00
_cell.angle_beta   90.00
_cell.angle_gamma   90.00
#
_symmetry.space_group_name_H-M   'P 1'
#
loop_
_entity.id
_entity.type
_entity.pdbx_description
1 polymer ?
#
loop_
_entity_poly.entity_id
_entity_poly.type
_entity_poly.pdbx_seq_one_letter_code
_entity_poly.pdbx_strand_id
1 'polypeptide(L)'
;MWREMAKGLVLAAVLSGLCPSTQAITTTPPIVQAAPPGTAADPHRPPPRVRMALLLPLRSESLGPAADAVRAGFLAGYAHEMDGVAVNVVETDDSTSGLITGYADAAAHNDMVIGPLSRTGVTLIARGDVVRKPTIALTQPDVGPDGLVLPPQLLVMSLSIEDEARQIAAKA
;
A
#
# COMPACT_ATOMS: atom_id res chain seq x y z
N MET A 1 -34.44 -55.52 -15.08
CA MET A 1 -35.30 -55.84 -13.91
C MET A 1 -34.52 -55.52 -12.64
N TRP A 2 -35.19 -54.97 -11.61
CA TRP A 2 -34.67 -54.13 -10.50
C TRP A 2 -34.27 -52.72 -10.96
N ARG A 3 -35.09 -51.66 -11.04
CA ARG A 3 -36.26 -51.17 -10.29
C ARG A 3 -36.07 -51.12 -8.76
N GLU A 4 -35.86 -49.91 -8.28
CA GLU A 4 -36.57 -49.31 -7.14
C GLU A 4 -36.49 -50.04 -5.80
N MET A 5 -35.35 -49.96 -5.11
CA MET A 5 -35.26 -50.09 -3.64
C MET A 5 -33.97 -49.34 -3.23
N ALA A 6 -33.92 -48.31 -2.41
CA ALA A 6 -34.87 -47.75 -1.49
C ALA A 6 -34.49 -46.29 -1.23
N LYS A 7 -35.44 -45.38 -1.47
CA LYS A 7 -35.46 -44.07 -0.82
C LYS A 7 -35.76 -44.29 0.67
N GLY A 8 -35.00 -43.65 1.56
CA GLY A 8 -35.51 -43.34 2.90
C GLY A 8 -34.58 -43.69 4.05
N LEU A 9 -33.66 -42.79 4.39
CA LEU A 9 -33.29 -42.50 5.78
C LEU A 9 -32.66 -41.09 5.78
N VAL A 10 -33.47 -40.04 5.94
CA VAL A 10 -33.72 -39.37 7.23
C VAL A 10 -32.42 -38.86 7.88
N LEU A 11 -32.18 -37.56 7.66
CA LEU A 11 -31.92 -36.57 8.71
C LEU A 11 -30.78 -36.86 9.71
N ALA A 12 -29.56 -36.39 9.44
CA ALA A 12 -28.61 -35.93 10.46
C ALA A 12 -27.36 -35.28 9.84
N ALA A 13 -26.90 -34.20 10.49
CA ALA A 13 -25.62 -33.49 10.29
C ALA A 13 -25.53 -32.61 9.02
N VAL A 14 -26.08 -31.40 8.96
CA VAL A 14 -25.66 -30.18 9.71
C VAL A 14 -24.22 -30.21 10.24
N LEU A 15 -23.42 -29.22 9.80
CA LEU A 15 -22.13 -28.81 10.36
C LEU A 15 -20.95 -29.77 10.15
N SER A 16 -20.51 -29.91 8.90
CA SER A 16 -19.07 -30.07 8.62
C SER A 16 -18.57 -28.76 8.04
N GLY A 17 -18.26 -27.83 8.96
CA GLY A 17 -17.58 -26.59 8.64
C GLY A 17 -16.23 -26.91 8.02
N LEU A 18 -16.15 -26.73 6.70
CA LEU A 18 -14.89 -26.54 6.00
C LEU A 18 -14.32 -25.19 6.46
N CYS A 19 -13.65 -25.19 7.61
CA CYS A 19 -12.63 -24.19 7.88
C CYS A 19 -11.45 -24.53 6.97
N PRO A 20 -11.14 -23.74 5.92
CA PRO A 20 -9.79 -23.80 5.37
C PRO A 20 -8.83 -23.50 6.52
N SER A 21 -7.85 -24.37 6.72
CA SER A 21 -6.75 -24.11 7.64
C SER A 21 -6.02 -22.88 7.14
N THR A 22 -6.39 -21.71 7.66
CA THR A 22 -5.60 -20.48 7.55
C THR A 22 -4.20 -20.85 8.00
N GLN A 23 -3.25 -20.84 7.08
CA GLN A 23 -1.85 -20.93 7.45
C GLN A 23 -1.57 -19.66 8.25
N ALA A 24 -1.54 -19.82 9.58
CA ALA A 24 -1.01 -18.83 10.48
C ALA A 24 0.47 -18.68 10.08
N ILE A 25 0.78 -17.62 9.33
CA ILE A 25 2.12 -17.08 9.30
C ILE A 25 2.33 -16.58 10.72
N THR A 26 2.85 -17.45 11.59
CA THR A 26 3.49 -16.99 12.81
C THR A 26 4.68 -16.18 12.34
N THR A 27 4.51 -14.86 12.30
CA THR A 27 5.64 -13.95 12.45
C THR A 27 6.30 -14.37 13.75
N THR A 28 7.35 -15.18 13.64
CA THR A 28 8.34 -15.33 14.70
C THR A 28 8.65 -13.92 15.15
N PRO A 29 8.34 -13.52 16.39
CA PRO A 29 8.76 -12.21 16.86
C PRO A 29 10.27 -12.14 16.61
N PRO A 30 10.81 -11.04 16.08
CA PRO A 30 12.25 -10.90 15.99
C PRO A 30 12.79 -11.23 17.37
N ILE A 31 13.78 -12.12 17.41
CA ILE A 31 14.50 -12.45 18.63
C ILE A 31 14.93 -11.10 19.20
N VAL A 32 14.29 -10.70 20.30
CA VAL A 32 14.67 -9.49 21.02
C VAL A 32 16.04 -9.82 21.56
N GLN A 33 17.07 -9.40 20.83
CA GLN A 33 18.43 -9.42 21.32
C GLN A 33 18.39 -8.59 22.59
N ALA A 34 18.49 -9.26 23.73
CA ALA A 34 18.47 -8.61 25.03
C ALA A 34 19.50 -7.48 24.99
N ALA A 35 18.99 -6.26 25.13
CA ALA A 35 19.83 -5.08 25.24
C ALA A 35 20.86 -5.33 26.37
N PRO A 36 22.10 -4.85 26.22
CA PRO A 36 23.10 -4.97 27.28
C PRO A 36 22.50 -4.48 28.61
N PRO A 37 22.76 -5.18 29.74
CA PRO A 37 22.19 -4.82 31.03
C PRO A 37 22.67 -3.41 31.39
N GLY A 38 21.79 -2.41 31.28
CA GLY A 38 22.13 -1.02 31.61
C GLY A 38 21.28 0.06 30.94
N THR A 39 20.58 -0.20 29.84
CA THR A 39 19.69 0.82 29.24
C THR A 39 18.28 0.65 29.79
N ALA A 40 18.02 1.21 30.96
CA ALA A 40 16.64 1.46 31.39
C ALA A 40 15.94 2.25 30.27
N ALA A 41 14.84 1.72 29.74
CA ALA A 41 14.02 2.43 28.79
C ALA A 41 13.55 3.73 29.47
N ASP A 42 13.92 4.89 28.91
CA ASP A 42 13.47 6.17 29.43
C ASP A 42 11.93 6.23 29.32
N PRO A 43 11.20 6.27 30.45
CA PRO A 43 9.74 6.34 30.43
C PRO A 43 9.22 7.64 29.80
N HIS A 44 10.10 8.61 29.53
CA HIS A 44 9.78 9.86 28.86
C HIS A 44 10.08 9.86 27.34
N ARG A 45 10.66 8.78 26.78
CA ARG A 45 10.88 8.70 25.34
C ARG A 45 9.54 8.47 24.63
N PRO A 46 9.08 9.37 23.75
CA PRO A 46 7.87 9.14 22.98
C PRO A 46 8.02 7.86 22.13
N PRO A 47 6.94 7.08 21.96
CA PRO A 47 6.99 5.85 21.16
C PRO A 47 7.47 6.16 19.73
N PRO A 48 8.21 5.24 19.09
CA PRO A 48 8.67 5.44 17.71
C PRO A 48 7.47 5.67 16.80
N ARG A 49 7.54 6.71 15.97
CA ARG A 49 6.52 7.06 14.97
C ARG A 49 6.98 6.59 13.59
N VAL A 50 6.07 6.01 12.83
CA VAL A 50 6.26 5.72 11.41
C VAL A 50 6.14 7.02 10.62
N ARG A 51 7.19 7.40 9.90
CA ARG A 51 7.22 8.62 9.08
C ARG A 51 6.79 8.29 7.66
N MET A 52 5.80 9.03 7.16
CA MET A 52 5.22 8.87 5.85
C MET A 52 5.46 10.13 5.02
N ALA A 53 6.06 10.00 3.84
CA ALA A 53 6.14 11.08 2.88
C ALA A 53 4.97 11.03 1.91
N LEU A 54 4.17 12.09 1.83
CA LEU A 54 3.13 12.26 0.82
C LEU A 54 3.70 13.09 -0.33
N LEU A 55 4.14 12.40 -1.40
CA LEU A 55 4.79 12.97 -2.58
C LEU A 55 3.75 13.33 -3.65
N LEU A 56 3.50 14.63 -3.85
CA LEU A 56 2.42 15.13 -4.70
C LEU A 56 2.86 16.26 -5.64
N PRO A 57 2.37 16.28 -6.89
CA PRO A 57 2.70 17.31 -7.88
C PRO A 57 1.86 18.59 -7.67
N LEU A 58 1.96 19.20 -6.49
CA LEU A 58 1.15 20.37 -6.11
C LEU A 58 1.47 21.61 -6.93
N ARG A 59 2.65 21.66 -7.55
CA ARG A 59 3.07 22.73 -8.46
C ARG A 59 2.77 22.43 -9.93
N SER A 60 2.09 21.31 -10.23
CA SER A 60 1.66 20.96 -11.58
C SER A 60 0.46 21.79 -11.99
N GLU A 61 0.47 22.33 -13.20
CA GLU A 61 -0.69 23.02 -13.78
C GLU A 61 -1.84 22.03 -14.07
N SER A 62 -1.50 20.81 -14.49
CA SER A 62 -2.48 19.82 -14.93
C SER A 62 -2.99 18.92 -13.79
N LEU A 63 -2.11 18.55 -12.87
CA LEU A 63 -2.42 17.63 -11.77
C LEU A 63 -2.63 18.34 -10.43
N GLY A 64 -2.32 19.64 -10.32
CA GLY A 64 -2.42 20.41 -9.08
C GLY A 64 -3.77 20.25 -8.36
N PRO A 65 -4.92 20.50 -9.01
CA PRO A 65 -6.23 20.34 -8.38
C PRO A 65 -6.51 18.91 -7.87
N ALA A 66 -6.10 17.89 -8.63
CA ALA A 66 -6.26 16.50 -8.21
C ALA A 66 -5.32 16.17 -7.03
N ALA A 67 -4.09 16.68 -7.06
CA ALA A 67 -3.11 16.51 -6.01
C ALA A 67 -3.55 17.22 -4.70
N ASP A 68 -4.17 18.40 -4.79
CA ASP A 68 -4.79 19.08 -3.66
C ASP A 68 -5.92 18.25 -3.04
N ALA A 69 -6.80 17.67 -3.87
CA ALA A 69 -7.88 16.80 -3.39
C ALA A 69 -7.35 15.57 -2.67
N VAL A 70 -6.30 14.92 -3.21
CA VAL A 70 -5.62 13.79 -2.59
C VAL A 70 -4.99 14.20 -1.26
N ARG A 71 -4.28 15.34 -1.21
CA ARG A 71 -3.70 15.87 0.04
C ARG A 71 -4.78 16.08 1.09
N ALA A 72 -5.87 16.73 0.72
CA ALA A 72 -6.98 17.00 1.64
C ALA A 72 -7.60 15.70 2.19
N GLY A 73 -7.88 14.73 1.33
CA GLY A 73 -8.43 13.43 1.74
C GLY A 73 -7.46 12.64 2.64
N PHE A 74 -6.17 12.63 2.28
CA PHE A 74 -5.14 11.96 3.08
C PHE A 74 -5.01 12.58 4.48
N LEU A 75 -4.97 13.91 4.56
CA LEU A 75 -4.87 14.61 5.84
C LEU A 75 -6.14 14.50 6.68
N ALA A 76 -7.31 14.42 6.05
CA ALA A 76 -8.57 14.13 6.75
C ALA A 76 -8.53 12.74 7.40
N GLY A 77 -8.05 11.71 6.68
CA GLY A 77 -7.85 10.37 7.24
C GLY A 77 -6.82 10.37 8.36
N TYR A 78 -5.67 11.02 8.16
CA TYR A 78 -4.63 11.15 9.17
C TYR A 78 -5.11 11.83 10.46
N ALA A 79 -6.01 12.82 10.36
CA ALA A 79 -6.58 13.48 11.53
C ALA A 79 -7.39 12.53 12.42
N HIS A 80 -7.90 11.43 11.88
CA HIS A 80 -8.60 10.39 12.64
C HIS A 80 -7.65 9.36 13.27
N GLU A 81 -6.51 9.08 12.63
CA GLU A 81 -5.55 8.04 13.05
C GLU A 81 -4.11 8.58 13.06
N MET A 82 -3.82 9.49 14.00
CA MET A 82 -2.49 10.12 14.12
C MET A 82 -1.51 9.35 15.02
N ASP A 83 -2.01 8.39 15.80
CA ASP A 83 -1.21 7.68 16.79
C ASP A 83 -0.14 6.81 16.13
N GLY A 84 1.11 6.97 16.55
CA GLY A 84 2.23 6.21 16.01
C GLY A 84 2.66 6.59 14.59
N VAL A 85 2.11 7.67 14.03
CA VAL A 85 2.39 8.14 12.66
C VAL A 85 2.86 9.60 12.66
N ALA A 86 3.70 9.95 11.68
CA ALA A 86 4.00 11.33 11.31
C ALA A 86 3.97 11.46 9.78
N VAL A 87 3.35 12.52 9.26
CA VAL A 87 3.20 12.75 7.82
C VAL A 87 3.96 14.00 7.43
N ASN A 88 4.77 13.90 6.37
CA ASN A 88 5.41 15.03 5.70
C ASN A 88 4.92 15.14 4.26
N VAL A 89 4.52 16.33 3.81
CA VAL A 89 4.12 16.56 2.42
C VAL A 89 5.33 17.00 1.62
N VAL A 90 5.63 16.28 0.54
CA VAL A 90 6.72 16.61 -0.39
C VAL A 90 6.11 17.06 -1.70
N GLU A 91 6.32 18.32 -2.02
CA GLU A 91 5.73 18.94 -3.20
C GLU A 91 6.67 18.83 -4.41
N THR A 92 6.12 18.38 -5.53
CA THR A 92 6.82 18.34 -6.81
C THR A 92 6.10 19.18 -7.85
N ASP A 93 6.78 19.36 -8.98
CA ASP A 93 6.25 19.90 -10.23
C ASP A 93 6.21 18.77 -11.27
N ASP A 94 5.99 19.12 -12.54
CA ASP A 94 5.94 18.19 -13.66
C ASP A 94 7.32 17.81 -14.20
N SER A 95 8.42 18.35 -13.65
CA SER A 95 9.76 18.06 -14.13
C SER A 95 10.28 16.70 -13.64
N THR A 96 10.93 15.96 -14.52
CA THR A 96 11.60 14.70 -14.18
C THR A 96 12.62 14.87 -13.05
N SER A 97 13.41 15.95 -13.07
CA SER A 97 14.41 16.24 -12.04
C SER A 97 13.77 16.55 -10.69
N GLY A 98 12.68 17.33 -10.69
CA GLY A 98 11.90 17.63 -9.49
C GLY A 98 11.29 16.38 -8.87
N LEU A 99 10.75 15.47 -9.69
CA LEU A 99 10.21 14.20 -9.23
C LEU A 99 11.27 13.28 -8.62
N ILE A 100 12.43 13.10 -9.28
CA ILE A 100 13.50 12.24 -8.77
C ILE A 100 14.07 12.81 -7.47
N THR A 101 14.31 14.12 -7.42
CA THR A 101 14.83 14.79 -6.22
C THR A 101 13.84 14.70 -5.07
N GLY A 102 12.56 14.97 -5.34
CA GLY A 102 11.49 14.86 -4.33
C GLY A 102 11.32 13.43 -3.82
N TYR A 103 11.38 12.43 -4.70
CA TYR A 103 11.32 11.02 -4.28
C TYR A 103 12.55 10.62 -3.44
N ALA A 104 13.75 11.02 -3.85
CA ALA A 104 14.97 10.72 -3.10
C ALA A 104 14.94 11.35 -1.70
N ASP A 105 14.52 12.62 -1.59
CA ASP A 105 14.36 13.31 -0.31
C ASP A 105 13.30 12.64 0.57
N ALA A 106 12.15 12.30 -0.02
CA ALA A 106 11.08 11.55 0.64
C ALA A 106 11.59 10.23 1.20
N ALA A 107 12.28 9.42 0.40
CA ALA A 107 12.78 8.11 0.79
C ALA A 107 13.93 8.15 1.81
N ALA A 108 14.74 9.23 1.80
CA ALA A 108 15.84 9.41 2.73
C ALA A 108 15.35 9.75 4.16
N HIS A 109 14.32 10.58 4.26
CA HIS A 109 13.87 11.14 5.54
C HIS A 109 12.66 10.41 6.16
N ASN A 110 12.04 9.49 5.43
CA ASN A 110 10.80 8.82 5.83
C ASN A 110 10.92 7.29 5.73
N ASP A 111 10.03 6.61 6.43
CA ASP A 111 10.02 5.15 6.50
C ASP A 111 9.24 4.54 5.32
N MET A 112 8.30 5.30 4.74
CA MET A 112 7.60 4.97 3.50
C MET A 112 7.24 6.22 2.69
N VAL A 113 6.96 6.01 1.40
CA VAL A 113 6.52 7.05 0.47
C VAL A 113 5.13 6.72 -0.07
N ILE A 114 4.22 7.68 -0.06
CA ILE A 114 2.93 7.64 -0.73
C ILE A 114 3.00 8.58 -1.93
N GLY A 115 2.89 8.04 -3.12
CA GLY A 115 3.10 8.72 -4.39
C GLY A 115 4.12 8.00 -5.28
N PRO A 116 4.33 8.50 -6.51
CA PRO A 116 3.75 9.73 -7.04
C PRO A 116 2.32 9.53 -7.61
N LEU A 117 1.68 10.65 -7.95
CA LEU A 117 0.36 10.71 -8.59
C LEU A 117 0.41 10.67 -10.12
N SER A 118 1.52 11.08 -10.73
CA SER A 118 1.65 11.12 -12.20
C SER A 118 2.05 9.74 -12.76
N ARG A 119 1.41 9.33 -13.86
CA ARG A 119 1.71 8.05 -14.54
C ARG A 119 3.19 7.97 -14.94
N THR A 120 3.72 9.06 -15.49
CA THR A 120 5.13 9.19 -15.85
C THR A 120 6.05 9.05 -14.64
N GLY A 121 5.72 9.66 -13.50
CA GLY A 121 6.51 9.54 -12.27
C GLY A 121 6.59 8.11 -11.75
N VAL A 122 5.46 7.38 -11.77
CA VAL A 122 5.43 5.97 -11.34
C VAL A 122 6.29 5.12 -12.27
N THR A 123 6.18 5.31 -13.60
CA THR A 123 7.02 4.59 -14.58
C THR A 123 8.51 4.85 -14.36
N LEU A 124 8.88 6.11 -14.12
CA LEU A 124 10.27 6.51 -13.89
C LEU A 124 10.85 5.83 -12.64
N ILE A 125 10.11 5.84 -11.53
CA ILE A 125 10.54 5.22 -10.27
C ILE A 125 10.60 3.69 -10.39
N ALA A 126 9.60 3.08 -11.03
CA ALA A 126 9.55 1.63 -11.23
C ALA A 126 10.73 1.12 -12.08
N ARG A 127 11.15 1.88 -13.10
CA ARG A 127 12.27 1.52 -13.98
C ARG A 127 13.64 1.93 -13.42
N GLY A 128 13.71 2.92 -12.54
CA GLY A 128 14.95 3.55 -12.10
C GLY A 128 15.74 2.78 -11.04
N ASP A 129 15.26 1.62 -10.56
CA ASP A 129 15.85 0.87 -9.44
C ASP A 129 16.11 1.74 -8.19
N VAL A 130 15.26 2.75 -7.96
CA VAL A 130 15.38 3.69 -6.83
C VAL A 130 14.51 3.32 -5.62
N VAL A 131 13.60 2.35 -5.78
CA VAL A 131 12.65 1.96 -4.74
C VAL A 131 13.36 1.10 -3.69
N ARG A 132 13.78 1.74 -2.60
CA ARG A 132 14.45 1.13 -1.43
C ARG A 132 13.62 1.18 -0.14
N LYS A 133 12.47 1.85 -0.20
CA LYS A 133 11.49 1.96 0.88
C LYS A 133 10.13 1.51 0.35
N PRO A 134 9.25 0.98 1.20
CA PRO A 134 7.85 0.77 0.84
C PRO A 134 7.27 2.04 0.20
N THR A 135 6.77 1.91 -1.02
CA THR A 135 6.24 3.00 -1.82
C THR A 135 4.86 2.62 -2.32
N ILE A 136 3.86 3.46 -2.09
CA ILE A 136 2.50 3.29 -2.62
C ILE A 136 2.28 4.31 -3.74
N ALA A 137 2.42 3.89 -4.99
CA ALA A 137 2.07 4.70 -6.14
C ALA A 137 0.56 4.94 -6.20
N LEU A 138 0.14 6.17 -6.49
CA LEU A 138 -1.27 6.58 -6.50
C LEU A 138 -1.93 6.47 -7.88
N THR A 139 -1.20 5.89 -8.84
CA THR A 139 -1.66 5.60 -10.17
C THR A 139 -0.87 4.44 -10.75
N GLN A 140 -1.37 3.86 -11.83
CA GLN A 140 -0.66 2.80 -12.55
C GLN A 140 0.50 3.40 -13.35
N PRO A 141 1.64 2.70 -13.47
CA PRO A 141 2.64 3.08 -14.45
C PRO A 141 2.12 2.91 -15.87
N ASP A 142 2.83 3.49 -16.81
CA ASP A 142 2.68 3.18 -18.23
C ASP A 142 3.42 1.88 -18.55
N VAL A 143 2.68 0.88 -19.04
CA VAL A 143 3.22 -0.44 -19.39
C VAL A 143 3.37 -0.48 -20.91
N GLY A 144 4.61 -0.27 -21.37
CA GLY A 144 4.97 -0.37 -22.78
C GLY A 144 4.97 -1.82 -23.31
N PRO A 145 5.30 -2.03 -24.59
CA PRO A 145 5.27 -3.34 -25.25
C PRO A 145 6.22 -4.37 -24.61
N ASP A 146 7.34 -3.93 -24.04
CA ASP A 146 8.30 -4.79 -23.36
C ASP A 146 7.87 -5.19 -21.93
N GLY A 147 6.69 -4.74 -21.51
CA GLY A 147 6.17 -4.91 -20.16
C GLY A 147 6.86 -4.00 -19.14
N LEU A 148 6.46 -4.17 -17.87
CA LEU A 148 7.09 -3.52 -16.73
C LEU A 148 6.99 -4.47 -15.53
N VAL A 149 8.15 -4.80 -14.94
CA VAL A 149 8.22 -5.53 -13.67
C VAL A 149 8.27 -4.50 -12.55
N LEU A 150 7.29 -4.54 -11.65
CA LEU A 150 7.26 -3.66 -10.50
C LEU A 150 8.30 -4.09 -9.45
N PRO A 151 9.08 -3.14 -8.88
CA PRO A 151 9.93 -3.42 -7.73
C PRO A 151 9.11 -4.01 -6.57
N PRO A 152 9.67 -4.93 -5.77
CA PRO A 152 8.93 -5.63 -4.71
C PRO A 152 8.43 -4.70 -3.59
N GLN A 153 9.03 -3.53 -3.45
CA GLN A 153 8.63 -2.50 -2.48
C GLN A 153 7.73 -1.42 -3.08
N LEU A 154 7.30 -1.57 -4.33
CA LEU A 154 6.36 -0.66 -5.00
C LEU A 154 4.98 -1.30 -5.11
N LEU A 155 4.03 -0.78 -4.35
CA LEU A 155 2.61 -1.11 -4.46
C LEU A 155 1.92 -0.05 -5.32
N VAL A 156 0.96 -0.47 -6.15
CA VAL A 156 0.12 0.43 -6.93
C VAL A 156 -1.28 0.46 -6.33
N MET A 157 -1.78 1.66 -6.03
CA MET A 157 -3.15 1.93 -5.64
C MET A 157 -3.72 2.94 -6.63
N SER A 158 -4.76 2.56 -7.37
CA SER A 158 -5.35 3.39 -8.41
C SER A 158 -6.87 3.28 -8.43
N LEU A 159 -7.54 4.34 -8.89
CA LEU A 159 -8.97 4.32 -9.21
C LEU A 159 -9.15 3.88 -10.67
N SER A 160 -9.03 2.57 -10.93
CA SER A 160 -9.18 1.99 -12.27
C SER A 160 -10.65 1.65 -12.54
N ILE A 161 -11.22 2.23 -13.59
CA ILE A 161 -12.58 1.93 -14.06
C ILE A 161 -12.66 0.47 -14.51
N GLU A 162 -11.57 -0.09 -15.03
CA GLU A 162 -11.47 -1.48 -15.43
C GLU A 162 -11.58 -2.45 -14.26
N ASP A 163 -11.00 -2.09 -13.10
CA ASP A 163 -11.14 -2.88 -11.87
C ASP A 163 -12.59 -2.85 -11.36
N GLU A 164 -13.24 -1.68 -11.40
CA GLU A 164 -14.67 -1.57 -11.06
C GLU A 164 -15.55 -2.38 -12.01
N ALA A 165 -15.28 -2.32 -13.32
CA ALA A 165 -16.03 -3.07 -14.33
C ALA A 165 -15.87 -4.58 -14.15
N ARG A 166 -14.65 -5.07 -13.89
CA ARG A 166 -14.42 -6.49 -13.55
C ARG A 166 -15.14 -6.88 -12.27
N GLN A 167 -15.14 -6.02 -11.27
CA GLN A 167 -15.83 -6.28 -10.01
C GLN A 167 -17.36 -6.38 -10.21
N ILE A 168 -17.94 -5.53 -11.06
CA ILE A 168 -19.37 -5.60 -11.41
C ILE A 168 -19.66 -6.90 -12.17
N ALA A 169 -18.84 -7.24 -13.17
CA ALA A 169 -19.02 -8.46 -13.96
C ALA A 169 -18.91 -9.75 -13.11
N ALA A 170 -18.02 -9.78 -12.12
CA ALA A 170 -17.86 -10.93 -11.22
C ALA A 170 -19.03 -11.10 -10.22
N LYS A 171 -19.85 -10.06 -10.03
CA LYS A 171 -21.02 -10.07 -9.13
C LYS A 171 -22.34 -10.30 -9.88
N ALA A 172 -22.33 -10.31 -11.22
CA ALA A 172 -23.50 -10.53 -12.08
C ALA A 172 -23.69 -12.02 -12.40
#